data_AF-A0A1X7TEC4-F1
#
_entry.id   AF-A0A1X7TEC4-F1
#
_cell.length_a   1.000
_cell.length_b   1.000
_cell.length_c   1.000
_cell.angle_alpha   90.00
_cell.angle_beta   90.00
_cell.angle_gamma   90.00
#
_symmetry.space_group_name_H-M   'P 1'
#
loop_
_entity.id
_entity.type
_entity.pdbx_description
1 polymer ?
#
loop_
_entity_poly.entity_id
_entity_poly.type
_entity_poly.pdbx_seq_one_letter_code
_entity_poly.pdbx_strand_id
1 'polypeptide(L)'
;PGPMIDDQPACPYFARYLEPLVDWEPFALSLPGGITQLDVDVIKRKGSPYLRMEALHKRWLQANPTASWRNVINALKQCKENELARAIEDKVKGNPKDILQNHSYQLVHASSANICNVTDALYAKDLIPQLTKEAMHVSGVTNNEKSSKLVIVIQTQLEGSLNPEQY
;
A
#
# COMPACT_ATOMS: atom_id res chain seq x y z
N PRO A 1 -7.34 -2.16 -7.98
CA PRO A 1 -6.53 -1.96 -6.76
C PRO A 1 -6.20 -0.47 -6.57
N GLY A 2 -6.42 0.07 -5.38
CA GLY A 2 -5.95 1.41 -5.03
C GLY A 2 -4.42 1.44 -4.88
N PRO A 3 -3.80 2.64 -4.87
CA PRO A 3 -2.36 2.77 -4.61
C PRO A 3 -2.02 2.31 -3.20
N MET A 4 -0.89 1.62 -3.04
CA MET A 4 -0.33 1.20 -1.75
C MET A 4 0.79 2.13 -1.29
N ILE A 5 1.10 2.13 0.01
CA ILE A 5 2.12 3.01 0.61
C ILE A 5 3.53 2.86 0.00
N ASP A 6 3.85 1.65 -0.45
CA ASP A 6 5.12 1.30 -1.11
C ASP A 6 5.11 1.54 -2.61
N ASP A 7 3.93 1.76 -3.20
CA ASP A 7 3.83 1.97 -4.64
C ASP A 7 4.42 3.31 -5.05
N GLN A 8 4.96 3.33 -6.26
CA GLN A 8 5.28 4.57 -6.94
C GLN A 8 3.96 5.35 -7.19
N PRO A 9 3.87 6.62 -6.78
CA PRO A 9 2.64 7.38 -6.95
C PRO A 9 2.36 7.63 -8.43
N ALA A 10 1.17 7.25 -8.91
CA ALA A 10 0.74 7.62 -10.26
C ALA A 10 0.31 9.09 -10.31
N CYS A 11 0.58 9.75 -11.43
CA CYS A 11 0.40 11.19 -11.61
C CYS A 11 -0.99 11.72 -11.19
N PRO A 12 -2.12 11.09 -11.60
CA PRO A 12 -3.45 11.60 -11.25
C PRO A 12 -3.74 11.54 -9.74
N TYR A 13 -3.26 10.50 -9.06
CA TYR A 13 -3.44 10.36 -7.61
C TYR A 13 -2.56 11.35 -6.86
N PHE A 14 -1.29 11.49 -7.27
CA PHE A 14 -0.37 12.48 -6.69
C PHE A 14 -0.96 13.89 -6.78
N ALA A 15 -1.41 14.29 -7.97
CA ALA A 15 -1.96 15.62 -8.18
C ALA A 15 -3.26 15.87 -7.42
N ARG A 16 -4.20 14.91 -7.43
CA ARG A 16 -5.47 15.05 -6.71
C ARG A 16 -5.32 15.03 -5.19
N TYR A 17 -4.40 14.23 -4.67
CA TYR A 17 -4.25 14.07 -3.22
C TYR A 17 -3.51 15.26 -2.59
N LEU A 18 -2.62 15.91 -3.35
CA LEU A 18 -1.89 17.10 -2.91
C LEU A 18 -2.54 18.42 -3.33
N GLU A 19 -3.68 18.40 -4.04
CA GLU A 19 -4.41 19.60 -4.42
C GLU A 19 -4.76 20.54 -3.24
N PRO A 20 -5.08 20.04 -2.02
CA PRO A 20 -5.31 20.90 -0.86
C PRO A 20 -4.06 21.59 -0.30
N LEU A 21 -2.86 21.19 -0.73
CA LEU A 21 -1.60 21.73 -0.22
C LEU A 21 -1.36 23.13 -0.79
N VAL A 22 -1.66 24.15 0.03
CA VAL A 22 -1.54 25.55 -0.37
C VAL A 22 -0.06 25.95 -0.47
N ASP A 23 0.72 25.71 0.59
CA ASP A 23 2.16 25.99 0.63
C ASP A 23 2.98 24.74 0.31
N TRP A 24 3.12 24.48 -0.99
CA TRP A 24 3.74 23.25 -1.50
C TRP A 24 5.26 23.34 -1.70
N GLU A 25 5.87 24.53 -1.58
CA GLU A 25 7.30 24.73 -1.85
C GLU A 25 8.19 24.02 -0.82
N PRO A 26 7.95 24.15 0.51
CA PRO A 26 8.72 23.39 1.50
C PRO A 26 8.58 21.89 1.29
N PHE A 27 7.37 21.43 0.96
CA PHE A 27 7.10 20.03 0.66
C PHE A 27 7.91 19.54 -0.54
N ALA A 28 7.95 20.30 -1.64
CA ALA A 28 8.71 19.94 -2.83
C ALA A 28 10.20 19.78 -2.55
N LEU A 29 10.78 20.67 -1.72
CA LEU A 29 12.18 20.61 -1.31
C LEU A 29 12.47 19.48 -0.30
N SER A 30 11.48 19.06 0.48
CA SER A 30 11.57 17.91 1.38
C SER A 30 11.46 16.55 0.66
N LEU A 31 11.10 16.53 -0.63
CA LEU A 31 11.08 15.29 -1.39
C LEU A 31 12.51 14.75 -1.63
N PRO A 32 12.75 13.45 -1.39
CA PRO A 32 14.05 12.86 -1.67
C PRO A 32 14.31 12.81 -3.17
N GLY A 33 15.57 12.93 -3.60
CA GLY A 33 15.95 12.90 -5.01
C GLY A 33 16.33 14.25 -5.62
N GLY A 34 16.44 15.30 -4.81
CA GLY A 34 17.10 16.54 -5.25
C GLY A 34 16.24 17.44 -6.13
N ILE A 35 14.97 17.64 -5.77
CA ILE A 35 14.20 18.79 -6.27
C ILE A 35 14.91 20.06 -5.81
N THR A 36 15.31 20.90 -6.76
CA THR A 36 16.02 22.15 -6.47
C THR A 36 15.06 23.33 -6.42
N GLN A 37 15.49 24.45 -5.84
CA GLN A 37 14.72 25.69 -5.88
C GLN A 37 14.43 26.14 -7.33
N LEU A 38 15.35 25.90 -8.26
CA LEU A 38 15.14 26.21 -9.68
C LEU A 38 13.96 25.42 -10.26
N ASP A 39 13.83 24.15 -9.90
CA ASP A 39 12.69 23.32 -10.32
C ASP A 39 11.38 23.88 -9.75
N VAL A 40 11.39 24.26 -8.47
CA VAL A 40 10.24 24.89 -7.79
C VAL A 40 9.82 26.17 -8.51
N ASP A 41 10.77 27.07 -8.83
CA ASP A 41 10.49 28.33 -9.51
C ASP A 41 9.88 28.12 -10.92
N VAL A 42 10.34 27.08 -11.63
CA VAL A 42 9.77 26.69 -12.93
C VAL A 42 8.35 26.16 -12.78
N ILE A 43 8.11 25.29 -11.79
CA ILE A 43 6.79 24.68 -11.53
C ILE A 43 5.79 25.74 -11.02
N LYS A 44 6.23 26.72 -10.23
CA LYS A 44 5.40 27.80 -9.69
C LYS A 44 4.68 28.60 -10.78
N ARG A 45 5.24 28.67 -11.99
CA ARG A 45 4.63 29.34 -13.15
C ARG A 45 3.48 28.54 -13.80
N LYS A 46 3.17 27.32 -13.33
CA LYS A 46 2.01 26.55 -13.79
C LYS A 46 0.73 27.09 -13.14
N GLY A 47 -0.35 27.20 -13.93
CA GLY A 47 -1.57 27.90 -13.55
C GLY A 47 -2.31 27.29 -12.35
N SER A 48 -2.79 26.05 -12.48
CA SER A 48 -3.61 25.43 -11.41
C SER A 48 -2.75 24.64 -10.41
N PRO A 49 -3.22 24.47 -9.15
CA PRO A 49 -2.59 23.57 -8.18
C PRO A 49 -2.38 22.16 -8.74
N TYR A 50 -3.39 21.63 -9.43
CA TYR A 50 -3.31 20.33 -10.08
C TYR A 50 -2.15 20.25 -11.10
N LEU A 51 -2.03 21.24 -12.01
CA LEU A 51 -0.94 21.26 -12.99
C LEU A 51 0.44 21.46 -12.36
N ARG A 52 0.53 22.17 -11.23
CA ARG A 52 1.76 22.27 -10.43
C ARG A 52 2.17 20.91 -9.89
N MET A 53 1.23 20.17 -9.31
CA MET A 53 1.49 18.83 -8.77
C MET A 53 1.84 17.81 -9.86
N GLU A 54 1.21 17.87 -11.04
CA GLU A 54 1.61 17.03 -12.18
C GLU A 54 3.05 17.32 -12.66
N ALA A 55 3.43 18.60 -12.70
CA ALA A 55 4.79 18.99 -13.09
C ALA A 55 5.82 18.57 -12.03
N LEU A 56 5.50 18.75 -10.75
CA LEU A 56 6.32 18.28 -9.63
C LEU A 56 6.50 16.77 -9.68
N HIS A 57 5.41 16.02 -9.87
CA HIS A 57 5.43 14.57 -10.00
C HIS A 57 6.39 14.11 -11.10
N LYS A 58 6.26 14.66 -12.31
CA LYS A 58 7.11 14.30 -13.45
C LYS A 58 8.58 14.59 -13.16
N ARG A 59 8.88 15.78 -12.62
CA ARG A 59 10.26 16.18 -12.32
C ARG A 59 10.86 15.31 -11.20
N TRP A 60 10.05 15.01 -10.18
CA TRP A 60 10.47 14.20 -9.05
C TRP A 60 10.78 12.76 -9.44
N LEU A 61 9.92 12.11 -10.25
CA LEU A 61 10.19 10.74 -10.71
C LEU A 61 11.40 10.64 -11.64
N GLN A 62 11.71 11.68 -12.41
CA GLN A 62 12.94 11.73 -13.20
C GLN A 62 14.19 11.70 -12.31
N ALA A 63 14.13 12.37 -11.15
CA ALA A 63 15.27 12.47 -10.23
C ALA A 63 15.30 11.34 -9.19
N ASN A 64 14.14 10.76 -8.88
CA ASN A 64 13.97 9.63 -7.97
C ASN A 64 13.02 8.56 -8.56
N PRO A 65 13.53 7.66 -9.41
CA PRO A 65 12.73 6.58 -10.00
C PRO A 65 12.17 5.60 -8.97
N THR A 66 12.75 5.53 -7.77
CA THR A 66 12.34 4.66 -6.66
C THR A 66 11.39 5.33 -5.67
N ALA A 67 10.84 6.50 -6.03
CA ALA A 67 9.89 7.24 -5.22
C ALA A 67 8.66 6.40 -4.84
N SER A 68 8.19 6.55 -3.59
CA SER A 68 6.97 5.90 -3.07
C SER A 68 6.06 6.89 -2.34
N TRP A 69 4.79 6.50 -2.11
CA TRP A 69 3.87 7.26 -1.26
C TRP A 69 4.41 7.49 0.16
N ARG A 70 5.22 6.57 0.69
CA ARG A 70 5.94 6.77 1.95
C ARG A 70 6.82 8.02 1.92
N ASN A 71 7.51 8.30 0.81
CA ASN A 71 8.32 9.51 0.70
C ASN A 71 7.45 10.77 0.73
N VAL A 72 6.29 10.75 0.07
CA VAL A 72 5.32 11.85 0.07
C VAL A 72 4.83 12.14 1.50
N ILE A 73 4.41 11.09 2.22
CA ILE A 73 3.92 11.21 3.60
C ILE A 73 5.01 11.76 4.52
N ASN A 74 6.25 11.27 4.39
CA ASN A 74 7.36 11.74 5.21
C ASN A 74 7.70 13.21 4.93
N ALA A 75 7.70 13.63 3.66
CA ALA A 75 7.93 15.03 3.29
C ALA A 75 6.83 15.95 3.85
N LEU A 76 5.55 15.54 3.77
CA LEU A 76 4.45 16.31 4.37
C LEU A 76 4.61 16.44 5.89
N LYS A 77 4.97 15.36 6.59
CA LYS A 77 5.23 15.39 8.05
C LYS A 77 6.39 16.33 8.40
N GLN A 78 7.45 16.34 7.61
CA GLN A 78 8.58 17.28 7.79
C GLN A 78 8.16 18.74 7.65
N CYS A 79 7.22 19.02 6.74
CA CYS A 79 6.67 20.36 6.52
C CYS A 79 5.51 20.71 7.47
N LYS A 80 5.22 19.86 8.47
CA LYS A 80 4.12 20.01 9.44
C LYS A 80 2.72 19.93 8.84
N GLU A 81 2.59 19.36 7.64
CA GLU A 81 1.32 19.08 6.95
C GLU A 81 0.70 17.76 7.44
N ASN A 82 0.54 17.63 8.76
CA ASN A 82 0.21 16.36 9.43
C ASN A 82 -1.20 15.85 9.10
N GLU A 83 -2.18 16.75 8.98
CA GLU A 83 -3.56 16.38 8.63
C GLU A 83 -3.65 15.84 7.19
N LEU A 84 -2.96 16.50 6.25
CA LEU A 84 -2.91 16.03 4.88
C LEU A 84 -2.12 14.72 4.76
N ALA A 85 -1.01 14.60 5.48
CA ALA A 85 -0.23 13.36 5.54
C ALA A 85 -1.10 12.18 6.01
N ARG A 86 -1.88 12.37 7.08
CA ARG A 86 -2.81 11.34 7.61
C ARG A 86 -3.89 10.99 6.58
N ALA A 87 -4.51 11.99 5.97
CA ALA A 87 -5.55 11.77 4.98
C ALA A 87 -5.06 11.03 3.72
N ILE A 88 -3.79 11.21 3.34
CA ILE A 88 -3.16 10.44 2.25
C ILE A 88 -2.79 9.05 2.73
N GLU A 89 -2.20 8.93 3.93
CA GLU A 89 -1.86 7.66 4.57
C GLU A 89 -3.09 6.73 4.62
N ASP A 90 -4.26 7.23 5.06
CA ASP A 90 -5.51 6.47 5.08
C ASP A 90 -5.98 6.01 3.69
N LYS A 91 -5.70 6.79 2.63
CA LYS A 91 -6.05 6.43 1.24
C LYS A 91 -5.12 5.39 0.64
N VAL A 92 -3.84 5.36 1.08
CA VAL A 92 -2.80 4.48 0.52
C VAL A 92 -2.43 3.30 1.42
N LYS A 93 -2.97 3.24 2.64
CA LYS A 93 -2.83 2.10 3.55
C LYS A 93 -3.43 0.82 2.97
N GLY A 94 -4.29 0.96 1.94
CA GLY A 94 -4.98 -0.15 1.30
C GLY A 94 -6.02 -0.76 2.24
N ASN A 95 -7.09 -1.34 1.66
CA ASN A 95 -7.91 -2.25 2.45
C ASN A 95 -7.13 -3.57 2.58
N PRO A 96 -6.93 -4.11 3.80
CA PRO A 96 -6.33 -5.45 3.98
C PRO A 96 -6.93 -6.51 3.05
N LYS A 97 -8.23 -6.42 2.76
CA LYS A 97 -8.93 -7.27 1.79
C LYS A 97 -8.40 -7.12 0.36
N ASP A 98 -8.11 -5.91 -0.08
CA ASP A 98 -7.59 -5.63 -1.43
C ASP A 98 -6.13 -6.08 -1.55
N ILE A 99 -5.34 -5.92 -0.49
CA ILE A 99 -3.96 -6.40 -0.40
C ILE A 99 -3.95 -7.93 -0.52
N LEU A 100 -4.79 -8.62 0.25
CA LEU A 100 -4.93 -10.07 0.15
C LEU A 100 -5.41 -10.50 -1.24
N GLN A 101 -6.37 -9.80 -1.82
CA GLN A 101 -6.87 -10.15 -3.15
C GLN A 101 -5.79 -9.99 -4.23
N ASN A 102 -4.97 -8.95 -4.14
CA ASN A 102 -3.91 -8.68 -5.11
C ASN A 102 -2.73 -9.67 -4.98
N HIS A 103 -2.40 -10.08 -3.75
CA HIS A 103 -1.30 -11.01 -3.47
C HIS A 103 -1.75 -12.47 -3.33
N SER A 104 -3.05 -12.74 -3.40
CA SER A 104 -3.65 -14.08 -3.29
C SER A 104 -2.99 -15.09 -4.24
N TYR A 105 -2.72 -14.72 -5.50
CA TYR A 105 -2.09 -15.62 -6.46
C TYR A 105 -0.66 -16.04 -6.02
N GLN A 106 0.14 -15.09 -5.55
CA GLN A 106 1.50 -15.36 -5.05
C GLN A 106 1.46 -16.15 -3.74
N LEU A 107 0.49 -15.83 -2.87
CA LEU A 107 0.25 -16.55 -1.63
C LEU A 107 -0.17 -17.99 -1.91
N VAL A 108 -1.09 -18.23 -2.86
CA VAL A 108 -1.56 -19.55 -3.27
C VAL A 108 -0.42 -20.37 -3.86
N HIS A 109 0.41 -19.77 -4.70
CA HIS A 109 1.58 -20.44 -5.27
C HIS A 109 2.62 -20.80 -4.19
N ALA A 110 2.93 -19.90 -3.26
CA ALA A 110 3.86 -20.17 -2.16
C ALA A 110 3.30 -21.19 -1.15
N SER A 111 2.00 -21.10 -0.87
CA SER A 111 1.28 -22.02 0.03
C SER A 111 1.22 -23.42 -0.56
N SER A 112 1.05 -23.60 -1.86
CA SER A 112 1.02 -24.92 -2.50
C SER A 112 2.29 -25.75 -2.27
N ALA A 113 3.42 -25.12 -1.91
CA ALA A 113 4.65 -25.82 -1.54
C ALA A 113 4.77 -26.14 -0.04
N ASN A 114 3.96 -25.51 0.83
CA ASN A 114 4.13 -25.61 2.30
C ASN A 114 2.83 -25.42 3.13
N ILE A 115 1.67 -25.79 2.58
CA ILE A 115 0.32 -25.55 3.15
C ILE A 115 0.23 -25.96 4.62
N CYS A 116 0.79 -27.12 5.00
CA CYS A 116 0.70 -27.61 6.38
C CYS A 116 1.40 -26.65 7.35
N ASN A 117 2.62 -26.20 7.03
CA ASN A 117 3.38 -25.30 7.90
C ASN A 117 2.73 -23.91 8.02
N VAL A 118 2.19 -23.37 6.93
CA VAL A 118 1.46 -22.09 6.95
C VAL A 118 0.20 -22.22 7.81
N THR A 119 -0.53 -23.32 7.63
CA THR A 119 -1.73 -23.61 8.40
C THR A 119 -1.43 -23.76 9.89
N ASP A 120 -0.35 -24.45 10.25
CA ASP A 120 0.08 -24.61 11.63
C ASP A 120 0.50 -23.28 12.28
N ALA A 121 1.22 -22.43 11.54
CA ALA A 121 1.62 -21.11 12.02
C ALA A 121 0.42 -20.17 12.25
N LEU A 122 -0.56 -20.18 11.33
CA LEU A 122 -1.79 -19.41 11.48
C LEU A 122 -2.64 -19.91 12.65
N TYR A 123 -2.75 -21.24 12.81
CA TYR A 123 -3.47 -21.84 13.93
C TYR A 123 -2.80 -21.52 15.27
N ALA A 124 -1.47 -21.56 15.34
CA ALA A 124 -0.72 -21.23 16.56
C ALA A 124 -0.88 -19.77 17.02
N LYS A 125 -1.34 -18.88 16.13
CA LYS A 125 -1.66 -17.48 16.43
C LYS A 125 -3.17 -17.23 16.63
N ASP A 126 -3.98 -18.29 16.72
CA ASP A 126 -5.44 -18.23 16.81
C ASP A 126 -6.12 -17.50 15.64
N LEU A 127 -5.45 -17.43 14.48
CA LEU A 127 -5.92 -16.72 13.30
C LEU A 127 -6.83 -17.57 12.40
N ILE A 128 -6.88 -18.90 12.60
CA ILE A 128 -7.78 -19.78 11.88
C ILE A 128 -8.37 -20.84 12.80
N PRO A 129 -9.60 -21.33 12.54
CA PRO A 129 -10.19 -22.42 13.31
C PRO A 129 -9.44 -23.74 13.19
N GLN A 130 -9.50 -24.57 14.25
CA GLN A 130 -8.94 -25.93 14.25
C GLN A 130 -9.48 -26.79 13.11
N LEU A 131 -10.77 -26.68 12.80
CA LEU A 131 -11.40 -27.41 11.69
C LEU A 131 -10.74 -27.08 10.33
N THR A 132 -10.29 -25.83 10.15
CA THR A 132 -9.55 -25.42 8.96
C THR A 132 -8.17 -26.08 8.95
N LYS A 133 -7.50 -26.16 10.11
CA LYS A 133 -6.22 -26.85 10.23
C LYS A 133 -6.30 -28.31 9.83
N GLU A 134 -7.28 -29.02 10.36
CA GLU A 134 -7.49 -30.45 10.07
C GLU A 134 -7.77 -30.68 8.59
N ALA A 135 -8.57 -29.81 7.96
CA ALA A 135 -8.89 -29.89 6.54
C ALA A 135 -7.66 -29.75 5.62
N MET A 136 -6.62 -29.01 6.02
CA MET A 136 -5.38 -28.86 5.24
C MET A 136 -4.47 -30.09 5.33
N HIS A 137 -4.63 -30.89 6.38
CA HIS A 137 -3.85 -32.12 6.61
C HIS A 137 -4.47 -33.37 5.97
N VAL A 138 -5.68 -33.28 5.42
CA VAL A 138 -6.37 -34.40 4.76
C VAL A 138 -5.56 -34.88 3.56
N SER A 139 -5.28 -36.19 3.51
CA SER A 139 -4.66 -36.84 2.35
C SER A 139 -5.69 -37.02 1.22
N GLY A 140 -5.25 -36.90 -0.03
CA GLY A 140 -6.12 -37.09 -1.21
C GLY A 140 -6.83 -35.84 -1.73
N VAL A 141 -6.66 -34.68 -1.08
CA VAL A 141 -7.10 -33.37 -1.58
C VAL A 141 -5.90 -32.64 -2.18
N THR A 142 -6.08 -32.00 -3.34
CA THR A 142 -4.98 -31.29 -4.00
C THR A 142 -4.57 -30.04 -3.23
N ASN A 143 -3.30 -29.65 -3.36
CA ASN A 143 -2.79 -28.44 -2.70
C ASN A 143 -3.52 -27.17 -3.17
N ASN A 144 -3.99 -27.13 -4.42
CA ASN A 144 -4.76 -26.01 -4.94
C ASN A 144 -6.11 -25.86 -4.23
N GLU A 145 -6.82 -26.96 -4.01
CA GLU A 145 -8.11 -26.96 -3.31
C GLU A 145 -7.94 -26.56 -1.84
N LYS A 146 -6.92 -27.10 -1.17
CA LYS A 146 -6.53 -26.73 0.19
C LYS A 146 -6.21 -25.25 0.29
N SER A 147 -5.35 -24.73 -0.60
CA SER A 147 -4.96 -23.33 -0.62
C SER A 147 -6.17 -22.41 -0.83
N SER A 148 -7.07 -22.78 -1.74
CA SER A 148 -8.27 -22.00 -2.03
C SER A 148 -9.17 -21.90 -0.81
N LYS A 149 -9.38 -23.03 -0.12
CA LYS A 149 -10.17 -23.08 1.12
C LYS A 149 -9.50 -22.27 2.26
N LEU A 150 -8.17 -22.33 2.38
CA LEU A 150 -7.44 -21.55 3.39
C LEU A 150 -7.59 -20.03 3.14
N VAL A 151 -7.47 -19.58 1.89
CA VAL A 151 -7.65 -18.16 1.52
C VAL A 151 -9.07 -17.67 1.85
N ILE A 152 -10.10 -18.46 1.56
CA ILE A 152 -11.48 -18.13 1.89
C ILE A 152 -11.65 -17.94 3.41
N VAL A 153 -11.10 -18.86 4.21
CA VAL A 153 -11.19 -18.76 5.67
C VAL A 153 -10.49 -17.52 6.20
N ILE A 154 -9.27 -17.23 5.73
CA ILE A 154 -8.52 -16.03 6.13
C ILE A 154 -9.31 -14.76 5.79
N GLN A 155 -9.91 -14.70 4.59
CA GLN A 155 -10.73 -13.57 4.18
C GLN A 155 -11.94 -13.37 5.11
N THR A 156 -12.66 -14.44 5.44
CA THR A 156 -13.81 -14.38 6.38
C THR A 156 -13.38 -13.92 7.77
N GLN A 157 -12.25 -14.41 8.28
CA GLN A 157 -11.76 -14.00 9.59
C GLN A 157 -11.34 -12.53 9.61
N LEU A 158 -10.74 -12.02 8.55
CA LEU A 158 -10.38 -10.61 8.42
C LEU A 158 -11.60 -9.69 8.35
N GLU A 159 -12.67 -10.10 7.66
CA GLU A 159 -13.92 -9.34 7.59
C GLU A 159 -14.59 -9.18 8.96
N GLY A 160 -14.40 -10.14 9.88
CA GLY A 160 -14.92 -10.10 11.24
C GLY A 160 -13.95 -9.55 12.30
N SER A 161 -12.71 -9.20 11.93
CA SER A 161 -11.65 -8.88 12.89
C SER A 161 -11.65 -7.40 13.29
N LEU A 162 -11.57 -7.13 14.60
CA LEU A 162 -11.34 -5.79 15.15
C LEU A 162 -9.88 -5.33 15.04
N ASN A 163 -8.96 -6.23 14.69
CA ASN A 163 -7.55 -5.94 14.49
C ASN A 163 -7.03 -6.69 13.25
N PRO A 164 -7.24 -6.17 12.03
CA PRO A 164 -6.81 -6.85 10.81
C PRO A 164 -5.29 -6.86 10.62
N GLU A 165 -4.53 -6.01 11.32
CA GLU A 165 -3.06 -5.91 11.20
C GLU A 165 -2.29 -7.11 11.78
N GLN A 166 -2.96 -8.04 12.45
CA GLN A 166 -2.34 -9.23 13.06
C GLN A 166 -2.10 -10.38 12.07
N TYR A 167 -2.72 -10.33 10.88
CA TYR A 167 -2.57 -11.29 9.78
C TYR A 167 -1.41 -10.91 8.87
#